data_AF-A0A9D6WIH4-F1
#
_entry.id   AF-A0A9D6WIH4-F1
#
_cell.length_a   1.000
_cell.length_b   1.000
_cell.length_c   1.000
_cell.angle_alpha   90.00
_cell.angle_beta   90.00
_cell.angle_gamma   90.00
#
_symmetry.space_group_name_H-M   'P 1'
#
loop_
_entity.id
_entity.type
_entity.pdbx_description
1 polymer ?
#
loop_
_entity_poly.entity_id
_entity_poly.type
_entity_poly.pdbx_seq_one_letter_code
_entity_poly.pdbx_strand_id
1 'polypeptide(L)'
;MPTRFEVRAADSYAVCGPLTFDTVTAVWPQGVAALRGPGPIQIDLAQVSRTDSAGLALLVEWLRTAKASGTKVLFRAPPDQMQQLAEACHLDGLLKSVTAGI
;
A
#
# COMPACT_ATOMS: atom_id res chain seq x y z
N MET A 1 -17.18 1.61 8.12
CA MET A 1 -16.98 2.17 6.75
C MET A 1 -16.25 1.15 5.91
N PRO A 2 -16.67 0.88 4.66
CA PRO A 2 -15.97 -0.08 3.79
C PRO A 2 -14.67 0.52 3.27
N THR A 3 -13.70 -0.34 3.01
CA THR A 3 -12.42 0.05 2.42
C THR A 3 -12.55 0.20 0.93
N ARG A 4 -11.95 1.26 0.39
CA ARG A 4 -11.98 1.57 -1.04
C ARG A 4 -10.58 1.81 -1.56
N PHE A 5 -10.33 1.36 -2.78
CA PHE A 5 -9.16 1.70 -3.55
C PHE A 5 -9.61 2.66 -4.66
N GLU A 6 -9.14 3.90 -4.60
CA GLU A 6 -9.60 5.00 -5.45
C GLU A 6 -8.48 5.41 -6.40
N VAL A 7 -8.80 5.57 -7.68
CA VAL A 7 -7.88 6.14 -8.68
C VAL A 7 -7.90 7.66 -8.54
N ARG A 8 -6.74 8.29 -8.33
CA ARG A 8 -6.59 9.75 -8.25
C ARG A 8 -6.07 10.34 -9.57
N ALA A 9 -5.15 9.65 -10.22
CA ALA A 9 -4.58 9.98 -11.52
C ALA A 9 -4.06 8.70 -12.18
N ALA A 10 -3.45 8.80 -13.37
CA ALA A 10 -2.93 7.64 -14.11
C ALA A 10 -2.02 6.73 -13.26
N ASP A 11 -1.12 7.32 -12.47
CA ASP A 11 -0.13 6.60 -11.65
C ASP A 11 -0.30 6.87 -10.14
N SER A 12 -1.44 7.44 -9.74
CA SER A 12 -1.71 7.80 -8.35
C SER A 12 -3.02 7.20 -7.88
N TYR A 13 -2.95 6.50 -6.76
CA TYR A 13 -4.06 5.78 -6.13
C TYR A 13 -4.17 6.19 -4.67
N ALA A 14 -5.32 5.96 -4.06
CA ALA A 14 -5.55 6.18 -2.63
C ALA A 14 -6.29 4.99 -2.03
N VAL A 15 -5.95 4.65 -0.79
CA VAL A 15 -6.69 3.70 0.03
C VAL A 15 -7.42 4.45 1.12
N CYS A 16 -8.75 4.29 1.17
CA CYS A 16 -9.63 4.96 2.11
C CYS A 16 -10.35 3.92 2.98
N GLY A 17 -10.35 4.09 4.30
CA GLY A 17 -11.01 3.20 5.25
C GLY A 17 -10.06 2.19 5.94
N PRO A 18 -10.59 1.16 6.62
CA PRO A 18 -9.79 0.24 7.41
C PRO A 18 -8.98 -0.75 6.53
N LEU A 19 -7.71 -1.00 6.83
CA LEU A 19 -6.91 -2.09 6.26
C LEU A 19 -6.72 -3.19 7.30
N THR A 20 -7.69 -4.09 7.37
CA THR A 20 -7.76 -5.16 8.36
C THR A 20 -7.96 -6.51 7.68
N PHE A 21 -7.87 -7.60 8.43
CA PHE A 21 -8.11 -8.94 7.90
C PHE A 21 -9.40 -9.05 7.05
N ASP A 22 -10.48 -8.42 7.51
CA ASP A 22 -11.78 -8.43 6.82
C ASP A 22 -11.82 -7.65 5.51
N THR A 23 -10.90 -6.70 5.30
CA THR A 23 -11.01 -5.73 4.19
C THR A 23 -9.91 -5.84 3.16
N VAL A 24 -8.73 -6.35 3.55
CA VAL A 24 -7.57 -6.44 2.66
C VAL A 24 -7.81 -7.33 1.45
N THR A 25 -8.63 -8.37 1.57
CA THR A 25 -8.95 -9.31 0.48
C THR A 25 -9.72 -8.64 -0.66
N ALA A 26 -10.58 -7.66 -0.35
CA ALA A 26 -11.32 -6.89 -1.35
C ALA A 26 -10.43 -5.85 -2.06
N VAL A 27 -9.42 -5.32 -1.37
CA VAL A 27 -8.53 -4.25 -1.87
C VAL A 27 -7.35 -4.82 -2.67
N TRP A 28 -6.88 -6.02 -2.30
CA TRP A 28 -5.77 -6.73 -2.94
C TRP A 28 -5.79 -6.74 -4.48
N PRO A 29 -6.85 -7.25 -5.14
CA PRO A 29 -6.85 -7.38 -6.61
C PRO A 29 -6.79 -6.03 -7.32
N GLN A 30 -7.30 -4.96 -6.70
CA GLN A 30 -7.32 -3.61 -7.25
C GLN A 30 -5.90 -3.02 -7.29
N GLY A 31 -5.13 -3.20 -6.21
CA GLY A 31 -3.73 -2.81 -6.19
C GLY A 31 -2.85 -3.64 -7.13
N VAL A 32 -3.11 -4.95 -7.25
CA VAL A 32 -2.40 -5.80 -8.24
C VAL A 32 -2.66 -5.31 -9.66
N ALA A 33 -3.89 -4.91 -9.99
CA ALA A 33 -4.21 -4.36 -11.31
C ALA A 33 -3.45 -3.04 -11.57
N ALA A 34 -3.39 -2.15 -10.58
CA ALA A 34 -2.63 -0.89 -10.66
C ALA A 34 -1.13 -1.14 -10.90
N LEU A 35 -0.55 -2.14 -10.24
CA LEU A 35 0.87 -2.49 -10.35
C LEU A 35 1.29 -3.06 -11.71
N ARG A 36 0.33 -3.53 -12.52
CA ARG A 36 0.59 -4.00 -13.90
C ARG A 36 0.60 -2.86 -14.92
N GLY A 37 0.29 -1.63 -14.51
CA GLY A 37 0.37 -0.45 -15.36
C GLY A 37 1.81 -0.05 -15.70
N PRO A 38 2.00 0.81 -16.72
CA PRO A 38 3.33 1.28 -17.10
C PRO A 38 3.85 2.31 -16.09
N GLY A 39 5.08 2.12 -15.60
CA GLY A 39 5.80 3.12 -14.82
C GLY A 39 5.57 3.04 -13.30
N PRO A 40 6.23 3.92 -12.53
CA PRO A 40 6.14 3.92 -11.07
C PRO A 40 4.77 4.43 -10.61
N ILE A 41 4.16 3.76 -9.63
CA ILE A 41 2.89 4.19 -9.04
C ILE A 41 3.03 4.72 -7.61
N GLN A 42 2.08 5.54 -7.18
CA GLN A 42 1.99 6.07 -5.82
C GLN A 42 0.65 5.69 -5.18
N ILE A 43 0.69 5.20 -3.94
CA ILE A 43 -0.50 4.84 -3.17
C ILE A 43 -0.53 5.71 -1.91
N ASP A 44 -1.54 6.58 -1.82
CA ASP A 44 -1.80 7.43 -0.66
C ASP A 44 -2.58 6.66 0.41
N LEU A 45 -2.04 6.64 1.62
CA LEU A 45 -2.59 5.94 2.79
C LEU A 45 -3.16 6.93 3.84
N ALA A 46 -3.19 8.24 3.56
CA ALA A 46 -3.63 9.26 4.52
C ALA A 46 -5.08 9.06 5.01
N GLN A 47 -5.90 8.35 4.23
CA GLN A 47 -7.30 8.08 4.55
C GLN A 47 -7.51 6.67 5.11
N VAL A 48 -6.44 5.94 5.42
CA VAL A 48 -6.53 4.66 6.14
C VAL A 48 -6.89 4.94 7.60
N SER A 49 -8.09 4.50 7.99
CA SER A 49 -8.64 4.84 9.30
C SER A 49 -8.22 3.88 10.42
N ARG A 50 -7.80 2.66 10.07
CA ARG A 50 -7.34 1.62 11.00
C ARG A 50 -6.48 0.62 10.23
N THR A 51 -5.45 0.07 10.87
CA THR A 51 -4.71 -1.06 10.30
C THR A 51 -4.41 -2.14 11.35
N ASP A 52 -4.25 -3.38 10.89
CA ASP A 52 -3.66 -4.48 11.65
C ASP A 52 -2.55 -5.17 10.83
N SER A 53 -2.10 -6.35 11.27
CA SER A 53 -1.02 -7.11 10.63
C SER A 53 -1.37 -7.53 9.19
N ALA A 54 -2.64 -7.77 8.88
CA ALA A 54 -3.08 -8.10 7.54
C ALA A 54 -2.94 -6.89 6.60
N GLY A 55 -3.17 -5.67 7.12
CA GLY A 55 -2.90 -4.43 6.40
C GLY A 55 -1.44 -4.28 6.00
N LEU A 56 -0.50 -4.59 6.89
CA LEU A 56 0.93 -4.58 6.55
C LEU A 56 1.32 -5.71 5.59
N ALA A 57 0.77 -6.91 5.77
CA ALA A 57 0.99 -8.03 4.86
C ALA A 57 0.54 -7.68 3.43
N LEU A 58 -0.57 -6.94 3.29
CA LEU A 58 -1.03 -6.43 2.00
C LEU A 58 0.02 -5.52 1.33
N LEU A 59 0.61 -4.58 2.09
CA LEU A 59 1.65 -3.68 1.56
C LEU A 59 2.91 -4.44 1.13
N VAL A 60 3.33 -5.44 1.92
CA VAL A 60 4.44 -6.34 1.58
C VAL A 60 4.17 -7.08 0.27
N GLU A 61 2.96 -7.61 0.12
CA GLU A 61 2.61 -8.39 -1.06
C GLU A 61 2.49 -7.50 -2.32
N TRP A 62 2.06 -6.23 -2.16
CA TRP A 62 2.13 -5.24 -3.23
C TRP A 62 3.57 -4.92 -3.63
N LEU A 63 4.51 -4.76 -2.69
CA LEU A 63 5.92 -4.58 -3.02
C LEU A 63 6.51 -5.77 -3.76
N ARG A 64 6.16 -7.00 -3.35
CA ARG A 64 6.57 -8.23 -4.04
C ARG A 64 6.04 -8.28 -5.47
N THR A 65 4.77 -7.94 -5.65
CA THR A 65 4.11 -7.89 -6.96
C THR A 65 4.72 -6.81 -7.85
N ALA A 66 4.99 -5.63 -7.29
CA ALA A 66 5.68 -4.53 -7.98
C ALA A 66 7.06 -4.98 -8.47
N LYS A 67 7.85 -5.59 -7.58
CA LYS A 67 9.17 -6.15 -7.92
C LYS A 67 9.09 -7.21 -9.03
N ALA A 68 8.12 -8.12 -8.96
CA ALA A 68 7.94 -9.17 -9.96
C ALA A 68 7.50 -8.63 -11.32
N SER A 69 6.80 -7.51 -11.36
CA SER A 69 6.36 -6.83 -12.60
C SER A 69 7.35 -5.80 -13.12
N GLY A 70 8.45 -5.53 -12.41
CA GLY A 70 9.38 -4.45 -12.73
C GLY A 70 8.82 -3.05 -12.46
N THR A 71 7.68 -2.95 -11.77
CA THR A 71 7.03 -1.71 -11.38
C THR A 71 7.55 -1.22 -10.04
N LYS A 72 7.70 0.09 -9.87
CA LYS A 72 7.97 0.70 -8.57
C LYS A 72 6.66 1.13 -7.91
N VAL A 73 6.53 0.92 -6.61
CA VAL A 73 5.40 1.42 -5.82
C VAL A 73 5.93 2.26 -4.66
N LEU A 74 5.30 3.42 -4.44
CA LEU A 74 5.59 4.31 -3.32
C LEU A 74 4.35 4.46 -2.44
N PHE A 75 4.51 4.24 -1.14
CA PHE A 75 3.46 4.54 -0.16
C PHE A 75 3.63 5.96 0.36
N ARG A 76 2.54 6.74 0.37
CA ARG A 76 2.51 8.11 0.91
C ARG A 76 1.62 8.20 2.14
N ALA A 77 2.02 9.06 3.07
CA ALA A 77 1.26 9.41 4.27
C ALA A 77 0.71 8.20 5.05
N PRO A 78 1.55 7.19 5.41
CA PRO A 78 1.10 6.11 6.28
C PRO A 78 0.69 6.68 7.65
N PRO A 79 -0.49 6.36 8.18
CA PRO A 79 -0.93 6.88 9.47
C PRO A 79 -0.05 6.34 10.61
N ASP A 80 0.04 7.07 11.73
CA ASP A 80 0.92 6.73 12.86
C ASP A 80 0.70 5.31 13.37
N GLN A 81 -0.55 4.84 13.45
CA GLN A 81 -0.88 3.46 13.85
C GLN A 81 -0.19 2.43 12.95
N MET A 82 -0.12 2.70 11.64
CA MET A 82 0.53 1.82 10.68
C MET A 82 2.05 1.85 10.82
N GLN A 83 2.62 3.02 11.08
CA GLN A 83 4.05 3.16 11.33
C GLN A 83 4.47 2.41 12.59
N GLN A 84 3.74 2.59 13.69
CA GLN A 84 3.97 1.89 14.97
C GLN A 84 3.85 0.37 14.81
N LEU A 85 2.85 -0.10 14.07
CA LEU A 85 2.68 -1.52 13.82
C LEU A 85 3.80 -2.08 12.94
N ALA A 86 4.23 -1.33 11.92
CA ALA A 86 5.35 -1.71 11.07
C ALA A 86 6.63 -1.83 11.90
N GLU A 87 6.91 -0.89 12.80
CA GLU A 87 8.03 -0.95 13.73
C GLU A 87 7.95 -2.18 14.65
N ALA A 88 6.80 -2.44 15.28
CA ALA A 88 6.59 -3.62 16.12
C ALA A 88 6.79 -4.95 15.34
N CYS A 89 6.49 -4.94 14.05
CA CYS A 89 6.71 -6.08 13.15
C CYS A 89 8.11 -6.12 12.50
N HIS A 90 9.03 -5.19 12.83
CA HIS A 90 10.34 -5.04 12.18
C HIS A 90 10.25 -4.82 10.65
N LEU A 91 9.20 -4.13 10.22
CA LEU A 91 8.87 -3.76 8.84
C LEU A 91 8.93 -2.24 8.62
N ASP A 92 9.60 -1.46 9.47
CA ASP A 92 9.69 0.00 9.32
C ASP A 92 10.36 0.43 8.00
N GLY A 93 11.28 -0.40 7.48
CA GLY A 93 11.88 -0.22 6.15
C GLY A 93 10.90 -0.32 4.99
N LEU A 94 9.75 -0.97 5.19
CA LEU A 94 8.67 -1.13 4.21
C LEU A 94 8.10 0.22 3.79
N LEU A 95 7.77 1.05 4.79
CA LEU A 95 7.15 2.36 4.58
C LEU A 95 8.18 3.40 4.14
N LYS A 96 9.46 3.12 4.38
CA LYS A 96 10.60 3.92 3.93
C LYS A 96 11.12 3.50 2.55
N SER A 97 10.51 2.50 1.90
CA SER A 97 11.00 1.96 0.62
C SER A 97 10.79 2.93 -0.55
N VAL A 98 11.56 4.01 -0.51
CA VAL A 98 11.95 4.82 -1.65
C VAL A 98 13.06 4.03 -2.32
N THR A 99 12.77 3.33 -3.42
CA THR A 99 13.87 2.98 -4.32
C THR A 99 14.29 4.27 -4.99
N ALA A 100 15.28 4.94 -4.39
CA ALA A 100 16.06 5.99 -4.99
C ALA A 100 16.29 5.61 -6.46
N GLY A 101 15.65 6.35 -7.35
CA GLY A 101 15.86 6.22 -8.77
C GLY A 101 17.07 7.06 -9.11
N ILE A 102 18.11 6.36 -9.59
CA ILE A 102 19.07 6.80 -10.61
C ILE A 102 20.08 7.85 -10.13
#